data_AF-A0A157S7N0-F1
#
_entry.id   AF-A0A157S7N0-F1
#
_cell.length_a   1.000
_cell.length_b   1.000
_cell.length_c   1.000
_cell.angle_alpha   90.00
_cell.angle_beta   90.00
_cell.angle_gamma   90.00
#
_symmetry.space_group_name_H-M   'P 1'
#
loop_
_entity.id
_entity.type
_entity.pdbx_description
1 polymer ?
#
loop_
_entity_poly.entity_id
_entity_poly.type
_entity_poly.pdbx_seq_one_letter_code
_entity_poly.pdbx_strand_id
1 'polypeptide(L)'
;MVTTQRPTQAFAMLPLTLSSCPGAAPRSADPVACSNCALRDVCMPDDLTPADFERLDALVCASRKVSRGETLYRQGDAFRNLYAIKAGAFKTVVTLRDGREQITGFHIAGEPLGLDGIHASEHTADAVALEDGMLCIIPYGRLERLCGEMRAMQRHLHRLMSGEIVRASQLMALLGSMRAEERVSAFLLNLSQRLRAVRHADMEFKLRMSREEIGSYLGMKLETVSRMLSRFQDEKLIEVRGKLIRILDADRLQRV
;
A
#
# COMPACT_ATOMS: atom_id res chain seq x y z
N MET A 1 -9.78 -23.89 52.18
CA MET A 1 -10.07 -24.97 51.21
C MET A 1 -11.35 -24.63 50.46
N VAL A 2 -11.23 -23.99 49.30
CA VAL A 2 -12.34 -23.85 48.34
C VAL A 2 -11.72 -24.06 46.96
N THR A 3 -11.98 -25.22 46.40
CA THR A 3 -11.49 -25.72 45.12
C THR A 3 -12.46 -25.26 44.04
N THR A 4 -12.02 -24.43 43.09
CA THR A 4 -12.81 -24.07 41.91
C THR A 4 -12.17 -24.66 40.66
N GLN A 5 -12.81 -25.72 40.16
CA GLN A 5 -12.53 -26.42 38.91
C GLN A 5 -12.69 -25.48 37.71
N ARG A 6 -11.69 -25.48 36.81
CA ARG A 6 -11.81 -24.99 35.43
C ARG A 6 -12.36 -26.12 34.55
N PRO A 7 -13.31 -25.87 33.63
CA PRO A 7 -13.64 -26.84 32.60
C PRO A 7 -12.70 -26.67 31.40
N THR A 8 -11.98 -27.74 31.10
CA THR A 8 -11.22 -27.97 29.86
C THR A 8 -12.23 -28.27 28.75
N GLN A 9 -12.40 -27.37 27.78
CA GLN A 9 -13.16 -27.69 26.57
C GLN A 9 -12.21 -28.19 25.48
N ALA A 10 -12.37 -29.47 25.18
CA ALA A 10 -11.79 -30.17 24.05
C ALA A 10 -12.44 -29.68 22.74
N PHE A 11 -11.65 -29.10 21.85
CA PHE A 11 -12.07 -28.83 20.48
C PHE A 11 -11.88 -30.08 19.64
N ALA A 12 -13.00 -30.69 19.26
CA ALA A 12 -13.06 -31.86 18.39
C ALA A 12 -12.63 -31.48 16.96
N MET A 13 -11.73 -32.28 16.38
CA MET A 13 -11.44 -32.30 14.95
C MET A 13 -12.62 -32.92 14.20
N LEU A 14 -13.17 -32.21 13.22
CA LEU A 14 -13.94 -32.80 12.13
C LEU A 14 -13.28 -32.46 10.77
N PRO A 15 -13.39 -33.36 9.78
CA PRO A 15 -12.62 -33.29 8.55
C PRO A 15 -13.23 -32.29 7.57
N LEU A 16 -12.42 -31.32 7.12
CA LEU A 16 -12.81 -30.40 6.05
C LEU A 16 -12.59 -31.08 4.69
N THR A 17 -13.69 -31.58 4.14
CA THR A 17 -13.84 -31.89 2.72
C THR A 17 -13.56 -30.65 1.87
N LEU A 18 -12.76 -30.81 0.81
CA LEU A 18 -12.52 -29.83 -0.24
C LEU A 18 -13.84 -29.28 -0.79
N SER A 19 -14.24 -28.10 -0.33
CA SER A 19 -15.41 -27.37 -0.81
C SER A 19 -14.96 -26.14 -1.58
N SER A 20 -15.38 -26.11 -2.83
CA SER A 20 -15.17 -25.06 -3.84
C SER A 20 -15.44 -23.65 -3.30
N CYS A 21 -14.51 -22.73 -3.58
CA CYS A 21 -14.62 -21.30 -3.32
C CYS A 21 -15.93 -20.70 -3.90
N PRO A 22 -16.80 -20.09 -3.08
CA PRO A 22 -17.82 -19.17 -3.56
C PRO A 22 -17.41 -17.74 -3.19
N GLY A 23 -17.26 -16.86 -4.19
CA GLY A 23 -17.17 -15.42 -3.94
C GLY A 23 -16.35 -14.63 -4.96
N ALA A 24 -17.08 -13.89 -5.80
CA ALA A 24 -16.64 -12.87 -6.78
C ALA A 24 -15.94 -13.38 -8.06
N ALA A 25 -16.70 -13.43 -9.14
CA ALA A 25 -16.22 -13.70 -10.50
C ALA A 25 -15.27 -12.59 -10.99
N PRO A 26 -14.07 -12.91 -11.52
CA PRO A 26 -13.18 -11.92 -12.10
C PRO A 26 -13.75 -11.43 -13.44
N ARG A 27 -14.12 -10.14 -13.52
CA ARG A 27 -14.51 -9.50 -14.78
C ARG A 27 -13.25 -9.17 -15.60
N SER A 28 -13.04 -9.97 -16.66
CA SER A 28 -12.00 -9.91 -17.70
C SER A 28 -10.55 -9.82 -17.21
N ALA A 29 -9.94 -10.99 -17.01
CA ALA A 29 -8.50 -11.12 -16.73
C ALA A 29 -7.73 -11.20 -18.06
N ASP A 30 -7.07 -10.13 -18.46
CA ASP A 30 -5.95 -10.25 -19.40
C ASP A 30 -4.85 -11.08 -18.70
N PRO A 31 -4.22 -12.06 -19.37
CA PRO A 31 -3.15 -12.84 -18.78
C PRO A 31 -2.01 -11.89 -18.37
N VAL A 32 -1.73 -11.85 -17.07
CA VAL A 32 -0.65 -11.03 -16.52
C VAL A 32 0.59 -11.89 -16.41
N ALA A 33 1.56 -11.64 -17.27
CA ALA A 33 2.90 -12.20 -17.13
C ALA A 33 3.81 -11.15 -16.45
N CYS A 34 4.37 -11.50 -15.30
CA CYS A 34 5.38 -10.72 -14.60
C CYS A 34 6.69 -10.64 -15.39
N SER A 35 7.00 -11.68 -16.18
CA SER A 35 8.17 -11.73 -17.07
C SER A 35 8.24 -10.55 -18.05
N ASN A 36 7.10 -10.04 -18.52
CA ASN A 36 7.00 -8.90 -19.45
C ASN A 36 6.29 -7.67 -18.85
N CYS A 37 6.28 -7.57 -17.51
CA CYS A 37 5.64 -6.46 -16.83
C CYS A 37 6.59 -5.25 -16.74
N ALA A 38 6.09 -4.06 -17.07
CA ALA A 38 6.85 -2.81 -16.98
C ALA A 38 7.29 -2.43 -15.55
N LEU A 39 6.72 -3.07 -14.52
CA LEU A 39 7.10 -2.88 -13.12
C LEU A 39 7.93 -4.03 -12.55
N ARG A 40 8.48 -4.90 -13.42
CA ARG A 40 9.27 -6.07 -12.99
C ARG A 40 10.37 -5.68 -12.00
N ASP A 41 11.17 -4.67 -12.33
CA ASP A 41 12.33 -4.27 -11.51
C ASP A 41 11.94 -3.61 -10.18
N VAL A 42 10.67 -3.21 -10.04
CA VAL A 42 10.13 -2.64 -8.79
C VAL A 42 9.44 -3.72 -7.95
N CYS A 43 8.67 -4.60 -8.60
CA CYS A 43 7.84 -5.60 -7.93
C CYS A 43 8.54 -6.93 -7.65
N MET A 44 9.66 -7.23 -8.31
CA MET A 44 10.33 -8.51 -8.23
C MET A 44 11.78 -8.37 -7.76
N PRO A 45 12.33 -9.40 -7.09
CA PRO A 45 13.75 -9.42 -6.77
C PRO A 45 14.63 -9.54 -8.03
N ASP A 46 15.83 -8.94 -7.97
CA ASP A 46 16.76 -8.88 -9.10
C ASP A 46 17.40 -10.24 -9.44
N ASP A 47 17.43 -11.18 -8.48
CA ASP A 47 18.11 -12.47 -8.55
C ASP A 47 17.22 -13.63 -9.01
N LEU A 48 16.32 -13.40 -9.98
CA LEU A 48 15.41 -14.41 -10.53
C LEU A 48 15.89 -15.01 -11.85
N THR A 49 15.82 -16.33 -11.96
CA THR A 49 16.09 -17.05 -13.21
C THR A 49 14.86 -17.07 -14.14
N PRO A 50 15.00 -17.35 -15.44
CA PRO A 50 13.84 -17.52 -16.33
C PRO A 50 12.82 -18.56 -15.84
N ALA A 51 13.29 -19.66 -15.25
CA ALA A 51 12.41 -20.69 -14.67
C ALA A 51 11.64 -20.19 -13.44
N ASP A 52 12.24 -19.27 -12.67
CA ASP A 52 11.54 -18.62 -11.55
C ASP A 52 10.42 -17.70 -12.05
N PHE A 53 10.63 -17.01 -13.18
CA PHE A 53 9.60 -16.18 -13.80
C PHE A 53 8.41 -17.00 -14.30
N GLU A 54 8.62 -18.21 -14.85
CA GLU A 54 7.52 -19.09 -15.24
C GLU A 54 6.65 -19.48 -14.03
N ARG A 55 7.29 -19.76 -12.89
CA ARG A 55 6.58 -20.05 -11.63
C ARG A 55 5.82 -18.84 -11.10
N LEU A 56 6.40 -17.64 -11.22
CA LEU A 56 5.75 -16.39 -10.82
C LEU A 56 4.57 -16.04 -11.75
N ASP A 57 4.69 -16.26 -13.04
CA ASP A 57 3.61 -16.05 -14.01
C ASP A 57 2.43 -17.00 -13.71
N ALA A 58 2.71 -18.22 -13.25
CA ALA A 58 1.68 -19.16 -12.79
C ALA A 58 1.06 -18.78 -11.42
N LEU A 59 1.73 -17.94 -10.63
CA LEU A 59 1.24 -17.44 -9.34
C LEU A 59 0.15 -16.38 -9.52
N VAL A 60 0.37 -15.44 -10.44
CA VAL A 60 -0.51 -14.30 -10.66
C VAL A 60 -1.77 -14.77 -11.38
N CYS A 61 -2.89 -14.73 -10.67
CA CYS A 61 -4.12 -15.36 -11.15
C CYS A 61 -4.89 -14.48 -12.13
N ALA A 62 -4.84 -13.16 -11.96
CA ALA A 62 -5.61 -12.20 -12.77
C ALA A 62 -5.15 -10.76 -12.54
N SER A 63 -5.46 -9.90 -13.51
CA SER A 63 -5.54 -8.46 -13.27
C SER A 63 -6.96 -8.06 -12.83
N ARG A 64 -7.06 -7.10 -11.90
CA ARG A 64 -8.32 -6.47 -11.50
C ARG A 64 -8.28 -4.98 -11.83
N LYS A 65 -9.27 -4.52 -12.59
CA LYS A 65 -9.57 -3.10 -12.76
C LYS A 65 -10.38 -2.61 -11.56
N VAL A 66 -10.04 -1.44 -11.04
CA VAL A 66 -10.76 -0.79 -9.93
C VAL A 66 -10.99 0.66 -10.32
N SER A 67 -12.23 1.11 -10.28
CA SER A 67 -12.57 2.48 -10.69
C SER A 67 -12.24 3.46 -9.58
N ARG A 68 -11.99 4.73 -9.92
CA ARG A 68 -11.79 5.79 -8.92
C ARG A 68 -12.93 5.81 -7.89
N GLY A 69 -12.58 5.81 -6.62
CA GLY A 69 -13.52 5.80 -5.49
C GLY A 69 -14.03 4.41 -5.11
N GLU A 70 -13.75 3.37 -5.90
CA GLU A 70 -14.10 1.99 -5.55
C GLU A 70 -13.16 1.46 -4.46
N THR A 71 -13.75 0.73 -3.49
CA THR A 71 -13.02 0.02 -2.44
C THR A 71 -12.58 -1.35 -2.94
N LEU A 72 -11.28 -1.62 -2.89
CA LEU A 72 -10.66 -2.88 -3.29
C LEU A 72 -11.00 -4.01 -2.30
N TYR A 73 -10.84 -3.73 -1.01
CA TYR A 73 -11.20 -4.55 0.15
C TYR A 73 -11.51 -3.62 1.33
N ARG A 74 -12.31 -4.10 2.29
CA ARG A 74 -12.74 -3.36 3.48
C ARG A 74 -12.08 -3.87 4.75
N GLN A 75 -11.99 -2.99 5.74
CA GLN A 75 -11.73 -3.34 7.12
C GLN A 75 -12.74 -4.41 7.57
N GLY A 76 -12.25 -5.52 8.09
CA GLY A 76 -13.06 -6.67 8.47
C GLY A 76 -13.18 -7.78 7.41
N ASP A 77 -12.78 -7.52 6.17
CA ASP A 77 -12.82 -8.56 5.14
C ASP A 77 -11.76 -9.64 5.41
N ALA A 78 -12.13 -10.91 5.19
CA ALA A 78 -11.20 -12.02 5.31
C ALA A 78 -10.03 -11.88 4.31
N PHE A 79 -8.81 -11.97 4.81
CA PHE A 79 -7.60 -11.87 4.01
C PHE A 79 -7.37 -13.15 3.20
N ARG A 80 -7.20 -12.98 1.88
CA ARG A 80 -6.93 -14.10 0.95
C ARG A 80 -5.82 -13.78 -0.05
N ASN A 81 -5.73 -12.53 -0.46
CA ASN A 81 -4.86 -12.08 -1.53
C ASN A 81 -4.08 -10.84 -1.11
N LEU A 82 -2.85 -10.78 -1.59
CA LEU A 82 -2.13 -9.52 -1.75
C LEU A 82 -2.44 -8.93 -3.11
N TYR A 83 -2.25 -7.62 -3.24
CA TYR A 83 -2.44 -6.92 -4.50
C TYR A 83 -1.21 -6.10 -4.82
N ALA A 84 -0.68 -6.24 -6.03
CA ALA A 84 0.39 -5.37 -6.53
C ALA A 84 -0.22 -4.33 -7.48
N ILE A 85 0.02 -3.04 -7.21
CA ILE A 85 -0.54 -1.96 -8.03
C ILE A 85 0.25 -1.90 -9.35
N LYS A 86 -0.40 -2.22 -10.47
CA LYS A 86 0.17 -2.09 -11.82
C LYS A 86 0.02 -0.67 -12.36
N ALA A 87 -1.12 -0.04 -12.08
CA ALA A 87 -1.39 1.34 -12.43
C ALA A 87 -2.39 1.95 -11.44
N GLY A 88 -2.32 3.28 -11.29
CA GLY A 88 -3.18 4.04 -10.40
C GLY A 88 -2.53 4.35 -9.05
N ALA A 89 -3.34 4.87 -8.14
CA ALA A 89 -2.96 5.21 -6.76
C ALA A 89 -4.12 4.87 -5.82
N PHE A 90 -3.78 4.43 -4.62
CA PHE A 90 -4.73 3.97 -3.60
C PHE A 90 -4.44 4.64 -2.27
N LYS A 91 -5.45 4.75 -1.41
CA LYS A 91 -5.30 5.10 0.00
C LYS A 91 -5.72 3.93 0.87
N THR A 92 -5.07 3.78 2.02
CA THR A 92 -5.56 2.95 3.11
C THR A 92 -6.17 3.83 4.19
N VAL A 93 -7.34 3.45 4.68
CA VAL A 93 -8.09 4.22 5.67
C VAL A 93 -8.65 3.31 6.75
N VAL A 94 -8.45 3.70 8.01
CA VAL A 94 -9.01 3.02 9.17
C VAL A 94 -10.19 3.83 9.67
N THR A 95 -11.32 3.17 9.92
CA THR A 95 -12.47 3.80 10.56
C THR A 95 -12.38 3.61 12.06
N LEU A 96 -12.34 4.72 12.79
CA LEU A 96 -12.34 4.74 14.26
C LEU A 96 -13.73 4.43 14.80
N ARG A 97 -13.80 4.05 16.09
CA ARG A 97 -15.07 3.70 16.76
C ARG A 97 -16.11 4.82 16.76
N ASP A 98 -15.66 6.07 16.67
CA ASP A 98 -16.51 7.26 16.61
C ASP A 98 -16.90 7.65 15.17
N GLY A 99 -16.56 6.81 14.19
CA GLY A 99 -16.87 7.02 12.77
C GLY A 99 -15.89 7.94 12.05
N ARG A 100 -14.87 8.47 12.73
CA ARG A 100 -13.83 9.26 12.05
C ARG A 100 -12.93 8.36 11.21
N GLU A 101 -12.60 8.84 10.03
CA GLU A 101 -11.64 8.18 9.14
C GLU A 101 -10.23 8.74 9.33
N GLN A 102 -9.25 7.83 9.46
CA GLN A 102 -7.84 8.16 9.50
C GLN A 102 -7.13 7.49 8.33
N ILE A 103 -6.56 8.29 7.43
CA ILE A 103 -5.74 7.76 6.36
C ILE A 103 -4.41 7.28 6.95
N THR A 104 -4.07 6.03 6.68
CA THR A 104 -2.86 5.36 7.18
C THR A 104 -1.76 5.27 6.14
N GLY A 105 -2.10 5.41 4.86
CA GLY A 105 -1.13 5.31 3.78
C GLY A 105 -1.67 5.75 2.43
N PHE A 106 -0.74 6.17 1.58
CA PHE A 106 -0.96 6.37 0.15
C PHE A 106 -0.03 5.43 -0.59
N HIS A 107 -0.58 4.67 -1.54
CA HIS A 107 0.11 3.62 -2.27
C HIS A 107 0.10 3.92 -3.77
N ILE A 108 1.23 3.71 -4.43
CA ILE A 108 1.41 3.98 -5.86
C ILE A 108 1.76 2.70 -6.63
N ALA A 109 1.81 2.78 -7.95
CA ALA A 109 2.27 1.67 -8.80
C ALA A 109 3.63 1.12 -8.31
N GLY A 110 3.74 -0.21 -8.29
CA GLY A 110 4.92 -0.93 -7.76
C GLY A 110 4.83 -1.30 -6.29
N GLU A 111 3.86 -0.77 -5.54
CA GLU A 111 3.72 -1.07 -4.11
C GLU A 111 2.62 -2.12 -3.83
N PRO A 112 2.79 -2.91 -2.75
CA PRO A 112 1.81 -3.89 -2.33
C PRO A 112 0.65 -3.25 -1.54
N LEU A 113 -0.50 -3.90 -1.60
CA LEU A 113 -1.67 -3.70 -0.73
C LEU A 113 -2.08 -5.05 -0.12
N GLY A 114 -2.71 -4.99 1.05
CA GLY A 114 -3.24 -6.14 1.78
C GLY A 114 -2.26 -6.80 2.75
N LEU A 115 -1.04 -6.28 2.90
CA LEU A 115 -0.04 -6.79 3.84
C LEU A 115 -0.54 -6.77 5.29
N ASP A 116 -1.42 -5.83 5.62
CA ASP A 116 -2.04 -5.67 6.93
C ASP A 116 -2.90 -6.88 7.32
N GLY A 117 -3.45 -7.59 6.33
CA GLY A 117 -4.27 -8.78 6.54
C GLY A 117 -3.49 -10.03 6.95
N ILE A 118 -2.17 -10.06 6.78
CA ILE A 118 -1.35 -11.25 7.04
C ILE A 118 -1.39 -11.64 8.53
N HIS A 119 -1.39 -10.67 9.44
CA HIS A 119 -1.26 -10.93 10.88
C HIS A 119 -2.44 -11.73 11.45
N ALA A 120 -3.67 -11.35 11.09
CA ALA A 120 -4.89 -11.89 11.67
C ALA A 120 -5.79 -12.62 10.65
N SER A 121 -5.33 -12.79 9.41
CA SER A 121 -6.16 -13.27 8.29
C SER A 121 -7.40 -12.39 8.03
N GLU A 122 -7.33 -11.10 8.35
CA GLU A 122 -8.42 -10.12 8.22
C GLU A 122 -7.83 -8.74 7.94
N HIS A 123 -8.40 -8.01 6.98
CA HIS A 123 -7.97 -6.66 6.65
C HIS A 123 -8.30 -5.68 7.78
N THR A 124 -7.33 -4.85 8.15
CA THR A 124 -7.45 -3.87 9.24
C THR A 124 -7.85 -2.47 8.78
N ALA A 125 -7.81 -2.24 7.46
CA ALA A 125 -8.14 -0.97 6.82
C ALA A 125 -8.90 -1.20 5.50
N ASP A 126 -9.66 -0.21 5.06
CA ASP A 126 -10.15 -0.15 3.70
C ASP A 126 -9.02 0.26 2.76
N ALA A 127 -8.97 -0.33 1.56
CA ALA A 127 -8.14 0.16 0.46
C ALA A 127 -9.02 0.76 -0.64
N VAL A 128 -8.88 2.06 -0.91
CA VAL A 128 -9.75 2.81 -1.83
C VAL A 128 -8.95 3.42 -2.97
N ALA A 129 -9.44 3.28 -4.21
CA ALA A 129 -8.80 3.85 -5.39
C ALA A 129 -8.92 5.38 -5.43
N LEU A 130 -7.80 6.09 -5.55
CA LEU A 130 -7.76 7.55 -5.74
C LEU A 130 -7.91 7.95 -7.21
N GLU A 131 -7.62 7.03 -8.13
CA GLU A 131 -7.83 7.11 -9.57
C GLU A 131 -8.06 5.72 -10.14
N ASP A 132 -8.48 5.62 -11.40
CA ASP A 132 -8.69 4.32 -12.05
C ASP A 132 -7.39 3.51 -12.01
N GLY A 133 -7.50 2.30 -11.48
CA GLY A 133 -6.38 1.46 -11.15
C GLY A 133 -6.46 0.08 -11.80
N MET A 134 -5.28 -0.52 -11.93
CA MET A 134 -5.11 -1.90 -12.36
C MET A 134 -4.19 -2.59 -11.35
N LEU A 135 -4.61 -3.73 -10.82
CA LEU A 135 -3.81 -4.49 -9.85
C LEU A 135 -3.63 -5.94 -10.30
N CYS A 136 -2.55 -6.57 -9.87
CA CYS A 136 -2.36 -8.01 -9.93
C CYS A 136 -2.92 -8.65 -8.66
N ILE A 137 -3.72 -9.70 -8.78
CA ILE A 137 -4.20 -10.49 -7.63
C ILE A 137 -3.21 -11.61 -7.35
N ILE A 138 -2.66 -11.63 -6.14
CA ILE A 138 -1.66 -12.60 -5.69
C ILE A 138 -2.24 -13.41 -4.52
N PRO A 139 -2.68 -14.65 -4.73
CA PRO A 139 -3.21 -15.46 -3.64
C PRO A 139 -2.13 -15.76 -2.61
N TYR A 140 -2.36 -15.36 -1.35
CA TYR A 140 -1.33 -15.39 -0.32
C TYR A 140 -0.83 -16.82 -0.04
N GLY A 141 -1.74 -17.80 0.08
CA GLY A 141 -1.34 -19.20 0.29
C GLY A 141 -0.61 -19.86 -0.89
N ARG A 142 -0.65 -19.29 -2.10
CA ARG A 142 0.23 -19.71 -3.20
C ARG A 142 1.60 -19.04 -3.06
N LEU A 143 1.61 -17.75 -2.73
CA LEU A 143 2.85 -16.99 -2.54
C LEU A 143 3.67 -17.55 -1.38
N GLU A 144 3.03 -17.90 -0.27
CA GLU A 144 3.66 -18.50 0.90
C GLU A 144 4.36 -19.82 0.55
N ARG A 145 3.68 -20.70 -0.21
CA ARG A 145 4.29 -21.94 -0.71
C ARG A 145 5.49 -21.66 -1.62
N LEU A 146 5.35 -20.71 -2.54
CA LEU A 146 6.43 -20.29 -3.42
C LEU A 146 7.64 -19.78 -2.63
N CYS A 147 7.43 -19.01 -1.56
CA CYS A 147 8.49 -18.55 -0.67
C CYS A 147 9.22 -19.71 0.02
N GLY A 148 8.53 -20.82 0.32
CA GLY A 148 9.16 -22.05 0.84
C GLY A 148 10.10 -22.73 -0.15
N GLU A 149 9.87 -22.55 -1.45
CA GLU A 149 10.66 -23.14 -2.53
C GLU A 149 11.73 -22.17 -3.07
N MET A 150 11.47 -20.87 -2.99
CA MET A 150 12.25 -19.81 -3.63
C MET A 150 12.71 -18.78 -2.62
N ARG A 151 13.96 -18.92 -2.13
CA ARG A 151 14.56 -18.02 -1.13
C ARG A 151 14.60 -16.56 -1.58
N ALA A 152 14.79 -16.29 -2.87
CA ALA A 152 14.75 -14.93 -3.42
C ALA A 152 13.39 -14.26 -3.15
N MET A 153 12.29 -14.99 -3.38
CA MET A 153 10.94 -14.49 -3.15
C MET A 153 10.63 -14.34 -1.66
N GLN A 154 11.06 -15.27 -0.82
CA GLN A 154 10.93 -15.14 0.63
C GLN A 154 11.61 -13.87 1.15
N ARG A 155 12.87 -13.63 0.75
CA ARG A 155 13.61 -12.40 1.11
C ARG A 155 12.91 -11.15 0.58
N HIS A 156 12.32 -11.22 -0.61
CA HIS A 156 11.56 -10.11 -1.17
C HIS A 156 10.32 -9.80 -0.33
N LEU A 157 9.51 -10.81 0.02
CA LEU A 157 8.34 -10.64 0.89
C LEU A 157 8.71 -10.06 2.27
N HIS A 158 9.80 -10.53 2.88
CA HIS A 158 10.31 -9.97 4.14
C HIS A 158 10.72 -8.49 3.99
N ARG A 159 11.37 -8.13 2.88
CA ARG A 159 11.72 -6.73 2.59
C ARG A 159 10.48 -5.85 2.45
N LEU A 160 9.42 -6.32 1.79
CA LEU A 160 8.16 -5.59 1.68
C LEU A 160 7.54 -5.34 3.06
N MET A 161 7.43 -6.38 3.89
CA MET A 161 6.89 -6.25 5.25
C MET A 161 7.75 -5.33 6.14
N SER A 162 9.08 -5.47 6.07
CA SER A 162 10.01 -4.60 6.78
C SER A 162 9.89 -3.15 6.33
N GLY A 163 9.71 -2.91 5.03
CA GLY A 163 9.45 -1.58 4.47
C GLY A 163 8.19 -0.94 5.03
N GLU A 164 7.09 -1.69 5.18
CA GLU A 164 5.87 -1.20 5.84
C GLU A 164 6.10 -0.82 7.30
N ILE A 165 6.85 -1.64 8.06
CA ILE A 165 7.20 -1.35 9.46
C ILE A 165 8.00 -0.05 9.56
N VAL A 166 9.02 0.11 8.71
CA VAL A 166 9.86 1.31 8.66
C VAL A 166 9.00 2.54 8.30
N ARG A 167 8.11 2.43 7.31
CA ARG A 167 7.21 3.52 6.91
C ARG A 167 6.27 3.93 8.04
N ALA A 168 5.65 2.96 8.72
CA ALA A 168 4.78 3.23 9.87
C ALA A 168 5.55 3.91 11.02
N SER A 169 6.77 3.46 11.29
CA SER A 169 7.64 4.05 12.33
C SER A 169 8.05 5.49 11.98
N GLN A 170 8.38 5.76 10.72
CA GLN A 170 8.68 7.12 10.23
C GLN A 170 7.45 8.03 10.33
N LEU A 171 6.26 7.54 10.01
CA LEU A 171 5.01 8.29 10.17
C LEU A 171 4.75 8.61 11.65
N MET A 172 4.95 7.66 12.56
CA MET A 172 4.81 7.92 14.01
C MET A 172 5.79 9.00 14.48
N ALA A 173 7.05 8.96 14.06
CA ALA A 173 8.04 9.99 14.40
C ALA A 173 7.67 11.36 13.83
N LEU A 174 7.21 11.40 12.57
CA LEU A 174 6.74 12.61 11.91
C LEU A 174 5.54 13.23 12.65
N LEU A 175 4.57 12.41 13.07
CA LEU A 175 3.38 12.89 13.79
C LEU A 175 3.68 13.29 15.24
N GLY A 176 4.67 12.66 15.88
CA GLY A 176 5.03 12.93 17.28
C GLY A 176 5.97 14.12 17.47
N SER A 177 6.85 14.40 16.51
CA SER A 177 7.99 15.31 16.72
C SER A 177 8.04 16.49 15.76
N MET A 178 7.44 16.39 14.57
CA MET A 178 7.55 17.44 13.55
C MET A 178 6.42 18.47 13.62
N ARG A 179 6.75 19.72 13.29
CA ARG A 179 5.83 20.84 13.04
C ARG A 179 5.10 20.64 11.71
N ALA A 180 3.98 21.35 11.53
CA ALA A 180 3.15 21.19 10.33
C ALA A 180 3.93 21.42 9.02
N GLU A 181 4.87 22.37 9.02
CA GLU A 181 5.70 22.69 7.87
C GLU A 181 6.62 21.52 7.48
N GLU A 182 7.42 21.04 8.44
CA GLU A 182 8.30 19.86 8.34
C GLU A 182 7.53 18.61 7.86
N ARG A 183 6.29 18.41 8.34
CA ARG A 183 5.47 17.27 7.90
C ARG A 183 5.10 17.35 6.42
N VAL A 184 4.76 18.53 5.93
CA VAL A 184 4.37 18.72 4.52
C VAL A 184 5.61 18.62 3.63
N SER A 185 6.75 19.17 4.03
CA SER A 185 8.01 19.04 3.27
C SER A 185 8.44 17.58 3.18
N ALA A 186 8.46 16.85 4.30
CA ALA A 186 8.78 15.43 4.36
C ALA A 186 7.83 14.57 3.51
N PHE A 187 6.52 14.88 3.53
CA PHE A 187 5.54 14.21 2.69
C PHE A 187 5.82 14.38 1.19
N LEU A 188 6.10 15.60 0.73
CA LEU A 188 6.38 15.89 -0.68
C LEU A 188 7.67 15.21 -1.14
N LEU A 189 8.71 15.25 -0.32
CA LEU A 189 10.00 14.61 -0.60
C LEU A 189 9.86 13.08 -0.68
N ASN A 190 9.15 12.47 0.29
CA ASN A 190 8.89 11.04 0.30
C ASN A 190 8.11 10.59 -0.96
N LEU A 191 7.05 11.31 -1.31
CA LEU A 191 6.24 10.99 -2.48
C LEU A 191 7.04 11.18 -3.78
N SER A 192 7.84 12.24 -3.88
CA SER A 192 8.74 12.48 -5.02
C SER A 192 9.75 11.34 -5.20
N GLN A 193 10.38 10.89 -4.12
CA GLN A 193 11.36 9.80 -4.15
C GLN A 193 10.73 8.50 -4.64
N ARG A 194 9.55 8.15 -4.10
CA ARG A 194 8.82 6.94 -4.48
C ARG A 194 8.37 6.96 -5.94
N LEU A 195 7.88 8.10 -6.44
CA LEU A 195 7.47 8.23 -7.85
C LEU A 195 8.66 8.20 -8.81
N ARG A 196 9.82 8.74 -8.41
CA ARG A 196 11.07 8.67 -9.19
C ARG A 196 11.55 7.24 -9.39
N ALA A 197 11.42 6.38 -8.37
CA ALA A 197 11.77 4.97 -8.47
C ALA A 197 10.93 4.20 -9.51
N VAL A 198 9.72 4.69 -9.82
CA VAL A 198 8.80 4.01 -10.75
C VAL A 198 8.85 4.59 -12.17
N ARG A 199 8.97 5.93 -12.30
CA ARG A 199 8.79 6.61 -13.59
C ARG A 199 10.08 7.16 -14.20
N HIS A 200 11.21 7.10 -13.49
CA HIS A 200 12.46 7.76 -13.91
C HIS A 200 12.25 9.21 -14.40
N ALA A 201 11.30 9.93 -13.78
CA ALA A 201 10.85 11.25 -14.22
C ALA A 201 11.43 12.37 -13.34
N ASP A 202 11.33 13.60 -13.86
CA ASP A 202 11.74 14.85 -13.19
C ASP A 202 11.09 15.02 -11.80
N MET A 203 11.54 16.04 -11.05
CA MET A 203 11.00 16.43 -9.75
C MET A 203 9.56 17.01 -9.81
N GLU A 204 8.78 16.63 -10.80
CA GLU A 204 7.39 17.02 -11.02
C GLU A 204 6.45 15.81 -10.89
N PHE A 205 5.39 15.96 -10.09
CA PHE A 205 4.40 14.92 -9.88
C PHE A 205 3.01 15.47 -9.57
N LYS A 206 1.99 14.66 -9.84
CA LYS A 206 0.59 14.98 -9.56
C LYS A 206 0.14 14.33 -8.26
N LEU A 207 -0.38 15.13 -7.33
CA LEU A 207 -1.03 14.67 -6.12
C LEU A 207 -2.40 14.07 -6.46
N ARG A 208 -2.55 12.75 -6.32
CA ARG A 208 -3.81 12.06 -6.62
C ARG A 208 -4.84 12.27 -5.51
N MET A 209 -4.36 12.33 -4.28
CA MET A 209 -5.12 12.67 -3.08
C MET A 209 -5.56 14.15 -3.04
N SER A 210 -6.57 14.45 -2.22
CA SER A 210 -7.05 15.80 -1.90
C SER A 210 -6.24 16.43 -0.76
N ARG A 211 -6.43 17.74 -0.51
CA ARG A 211 -5.82 18.43 0.64
C ARG A 211 -6.34 17.92 1.97
N GLU A 212 -7.62 17.56 2.01
CA GLU A 212 -8.26 16.94 3.17
C GLU A 212 -7.67 15.57 3.46
N GLU A 213 -7.45 14.75 2.44
CA GLU A 213 -6.81 13.44 2.59
C GLU A 213 -5.36 13.57 3.07
N ILE A 214 -4.59 14.52 2.53
CA ILE A 214 -3.24 14.82 3.03
C ILE A 214 -3.30 15.29 4.49
N GLY A 215 -4.28 16.13 4.84
CA GLY A 215 -4.50 16.59 6.20
C GLY A 215 -4.76 15.44 7.17
N SER A 216 -5.70 14.56 6.82
CA SER A 216 -5.98 13.32 7.58
C SER A 216 -4.69 12.53 7.79
N TYR A 217 -3.95 12.22 6.71
CA TYR A 217 -2.71 11.45 6.79
C TYR A 217 -1.63 12.10 7.69
N LEU A 218 -1.48 13.43 7.66
CA LEU A 218 -0.46 14.16 8.43
C LEU A 218 -0.95 14.67 9.80
N GLY A 219 -2.18 14.31 10.21
CA GLY A 219 -2.77 14.73 11.47
C GLY A 219 -2.97 16.23 11.58
N MET A 220 -3.39 16.90 10.49
CA MET A 220 -3.61 18.34 10.45
C MET A 220 -4.83 18.72 9.60
N LYS A 221 -5.31 19.97 9.76
CA LYS A 221 -6.43 20.48 8.94
C LYS A 221 -6.00 20.77 7.50
N LEU A 222 -6.93 20.64 6.56
CA LEU A 222 -6.69 20.90 5.13
C LEU A 222 -6.18 22.32 4.87
N GLU A 223 -6.65 23.31 5.64
CA GLU A 223 -6.24 24.71 5.48
C GLU A 223 -4.78 24.88 5.88
N THR A 224 -4.28 24.10 6.84
CA THR A 224 -2.86 24.09 7.20
C THR A 224 -2.02 23.52 6.07
N VAL A 225 -2.45 22.40 5.46
CA VAL A 225 -1.76 21.83 4.28
C VAL A 225 -1.71 22.87 3.15
N SER A 226 -2.83 23.51 2.84
CA SER A 226 -2.91 24.54 1.80
C SER A 226 -1.99 25.72 2.11
N ARG A 227 -1.97 26.22 3.35
CA ARG A 227 -1.09 27.32 3.77
C ARG A 227 0.40 26.95 3.63
N MET A 228 0.81 25.75 4.02
CA MET A 228 2.21 25.32 3.90
C MET A 228 2.64 25.24 2.43
N LEU A 229 1.76 24.76 1.54
CA LEU A 229 2.07 24.70 0.11
C LEU A 229 2.18 26.08 -0.54
N SER A 230 1.28 27.01 -0.18
CA SER A 230 1.38 28.40 -0.62
C SER A 230 2.68 29.03 -0.15
N ARG A 231 3.04 28.83 1.12
CA ARG A 231 4.31 29.33 1.66
C ARG A 231 5.53 28.76 0.93
N PHE A 232 5.57 27.45 0.69
CA PHE A 232 6.66 26.83 -0.07
C PHE A 232 6.74 27.35 -1.51
N GLN A 233 5.60 27.71 -2.10
CA GLN A 233 5.55 28.34 -3.42
C GLN A 233 6.10 29.78 -3.38
N ASP A 234 5.71 30.58 -2.40
CA ASP A 234 6.19 31.95 -2.20
C ASP A 234 7.71 31.99 -1.94
N GLU A 235 8.23 31.00 -1.20
CA GLU A 235 9.66 30.82 -0.91
C GLU A 235 10.45 30.18 -2.08
N LYS A 236 9.77 29.89 -3.20
CA LYS A 236 10.32 29.25 -4.41
C LYS A 236 10.96 27.88 -4.15
N LEU A 237 10.47 27.15 -3.14
CA LEU A 237 10.87 25.76 -2.87
C LEU A 237 10.15 24.79 -3.81
N ILE A 238 8.89 25.10 -4.13
CA ILE A 238 8.06 24.32 -5.05
C ILE A 238 7.31 25.25 -6.00
N GLU A 239 6.81 24.68 -7.09
CA GLU A 239 5.78 25.28 -7.93
C GLU A 239 4.49 24.46 -7.83
N VAL A 240 3.36 25.14 -7.68
CA VAL A 240 2.04 24.50 -7.57
C VAL A 240 1.16 24.94 -8.74
N ARG A 241 0.68 23.97 -9.53
CA ARG A 241 -0.29 24.18 -10.61
C ARG A 241 -1.48 23.23 -10.41
N GLY A 242 -2.45 23.65 -9.61
CA GLY A 242 -3.57 22.80 -9.21
C GLY A 242 -3.10 21.60 -8.37
N LYS A 243 -3.19 20.40 -8.95
CA LYS A 243 -2.69 19.15 -8.33
C LYS A 243 -1.25 18.80 -8.73
N LEU A 244 -0.66 19.52 -9.68
CA LEU A 244 0.71 19.33 -10.11
C LEU A 244 1.65 20.07 -9.16
N ILE A 245 2.68 19.38 -8.69
CA ILE A 245 3.74 19.91 -7.83
C ILE A 245 5.07 19.68 -8.53
N ARG A 246 5.88 20.71 -8.64
CA ARG A 246 7.27 20.62 -9.08
C ARG A 246 8.17 21.09 -7.94
N ILE A 247 9.08 20.24 -7.48
CA ILE A 247 10.08 20.63 -6.47
C ILE A 247 11.19 21.38 -7.19
N LEU A 248 11.42 22.64 -6.81
CA LEU A 248 12.43 23.51 -7.40
C LEU A 248 13.77 23.40 -6.67
N ASP A 249 13.72 23.22 -5.35
CA ASP A 249 14.90 23.10 -4.50
C ASP A 249 14.68 22.03 -3.41
N ALA A 250 15.15 20.80 -3.67
CA ALA A 250 15.00 19.68 -2.74
C ALA A 250 15.82 19.88 -1.46
N ASP A 251 17.01 20.46 -1.56
CA ASP A 251 17.92 20.61 -0.44
C ASP A 251 17.38 21.61 0.57
N ARG A 252 16.85 22.75 0.10
CA ARG A 252 16.17 23.71 0.98
C ARG A 252 14.89 23.11 1.55
N LEU A 253 14.10 22.40 0.75
CA LEU A 253 12.87 21.75 1.24
C LEU A 253 13.14 20.67 2.30
N GLN A 254 14.29 19.99 2.23
CA GLN A 254 14.71 18.97 3.22
C GLN A 254 15.19 19.59 4.54
N ARG A 255 15.60 20.86 4.54
CA ARG A 255 16.07 21.59 5.73
C ARG A 255 14.95 22.35 6.47
N VAL A 256 13.75 22.36 5.91
CA VAL A 256 12.53 22.88 6.55
C VAL A 256 12.17 21.99 7.73
#